data_AF-A0A7V8EZ01-F1
#
_entry.id   AF-A0A7V8EZ01-F1
#
_cell.length_a   1.000
_cell.length_b   1.000
_cell.length_c   1.000
_cell.angle_alpha   90.00
_cell.angle_beta   90.00
_cell.angle_gamma   90.00
#
_symmetry.space_group_name_H-M   'P 1'
#
loop_
_entity.id
_entity.type
_entity.pdbx_description
1 polymer ?
#
loop_
_entity_poly.entity_id
_entity_poly.type
_entity_poly.pdbx_seq_one_letter_code
_entity_poly.pdbx_strand_id
1 'polypeptide(L)'
;MNRPYFQTLEPLVHLQELLFERDDFDALARRLPEPRMALEQWRDVLHSELLSLFRWGLIRAKEALGEQGAAQSYGEEVLCLLPYYGFCLHAIRRAAPFAMMGIPTTVSVRDDRYPEASTVIAELADVLGVQDWLQVSQASSANLVQQFQGRNGLIVLTGKQSTYTRLRNRYPAARIIAATGCCGVVLSIEEQQARLIEEQRKAHLLSVSCSNHGYTILAEALAPQAAVLAINGVRSAARRSVEEVLGQLHPSVVLAPPSTSPLPDDLAGYSLLACENAGSASFDGFGRDPLGGWPGDYRV
;
A
#
# COMPACT_ATOMS: atom_id res chain seq x y z
N MET A 1 -28.11 8.37 9.16
CA MET A 1 -28.26 7.04 8.53
C MET A 1 -26.88 6.56 8.14
N ASN A 2 -26.48 5.38 8.61
CA ASN A 2 -25.21 4.77 8.20
C ASN A 2 -25.35 4.34 6.72
N ARG A 3 -24.50 4.86 5.84
CA ARG A 3 -24.42 4.35 4.46
C ARG A 3 -23.67 3.01 4.50
N PRO A 4 -24.10 1.97 3.77
CA PRO A 4 -23.31 0.75 3.64
C PRO A 4 -21.97 1.05 2.95
N TYR A 5 -20.95 0.24 3.23
CA TYR A 5 -19.65 0.36 2.56
C TYR A 5 -19.75 0.15 1.05
N PHE A 6 -20.61 -0.75 0.60
CA PHE A 6 -20.81 -1.07 -0.82
C PHE A 6 -22.16 -0.58 -1.30
N GLN A 7 -22.18 0.06 -2.48
CA GLN A 7 -23.42 0.31 -3.21
C GLN A 7 -23.94 -0.97 -3.87
N THR A 8 -23.05 -1.80 -4.38
CA THR A 8 -23.33 -3.13 -4.95
C THR A 8 -22.18 -4.09 -4.61
N LEU A 9 -22.43 -5.40 -4.63
CA LEU A 9 -21.38 -6.43 -4.46
C LEU A 9 -20.82 -6.92 -5.79
N GLU A 10 -21.26 -6.35 -6.92
CA GLU A 10 -20.87 -6.75 -8.27
C GLU A 10 -19.34 -6.68 -8.50
N PRO A 11 -18.60 -5.66 -8.04
CA PRO A 11 -17.14 -5.65 -8.16
C PRO A 11 -16.46 -6.81 -7.40
N LEU A 12 -17.06 -7.31 -6.32
CA LEU A 12 -16.53 -8.47 -5.60
C LEU A 12 -16.76 -9.78 -6.37
N VAL A 13 -17.90 -9.89 -7.06
CA VAL A 13 -18.19 -11.04 -7.93
C VAL A 13 -17.21 -11.08 -9.10
N HIS A 14 -16.99 -9.94 -9.78
CA HIS A 14 -15.99 -9.85 -10.86
C HIS A 14 -14.58 -10.25 -10.39
N LEU A 15 -14.19 -9.82 -9.18
CA LEU A 15 -12.90 -10.18 -8.61
C LEU A 15 -12.81 -11.67 -8.24
N GLN A 16 -13.90 -12.28 -7.74
CA GLN A 16 -13.97 -13.73 -7.52
C GLN A 16 -13.80 -14.50 -8.84
N GLU A 17 -14.58 -14.16 -9.87
CA GLU A 17 -14.52 -14.81 -11.17
C GLU A 17 -13.11 -14.72 -11.76
N LEU A 18 -12.50 -13.53 -11.67
CA LEU A 18 -11.13 -13.31 -12.13
C LEU A 18 -10.10 -14.20 -11.40
N LEU A 19 -10.24 -14.35 -10.09
CA LEU A 19 -9.26 -15.07 -9.27
C LEU A 19 -9.43 -16.59 -9.32
N PHE A 20 -10.64 -17.11 -9.54
CA PHE A 20 -10.94 -18.53 -9.35
C PHE A 20 -11.55 -19.23 -10.57
N GLU A 21 -12.08 -18.49 -11.54
CA GLU A 21 -12.89 -19.06 -12.63
C GLU A 21 -12.32 -18.75 -14.03
N ARG A 22 -11.50 -17.70 -14.16
CA ARG A 22 -10.87 -17.32 -15.44
C ARG A 22 -9.52 -18.00 -15.64
N ASP A 23 -9.43 -18.84 -16.67
CA ASP A 23 -8.18 -19.49 -17.11
C ASP A 23 -7.23 -18.54 -17.89
N ASP A 24 -7.29 -17.22 -17.69
CA ASP A 24 -6.55 -16.22 -18.47
C ASP A 24 -5.72 -15.21 -17.64
N PHE A 25 -5.44 -15.51 -16.37
CA PHE A 25 -4.68 -14.60 -15.50
C PHE A 25 -3.31 -14.20 -16.11
N ASP A 26 -2.66 -15.10 -16.85
CA ASP A 26 -1.44 -14.82 -17.61
C ASP A 26 -1.65 -13.78 -18.72
N ALA A 27 -2.82 -13.75 -19.36
CA ALA A 27 -3.17 -12.73 -20.33
C ALA A 27 -3.39 -11.38 -19.63
N LEU A 28 -4.06 -11.37 -18.48
CA LEU A 28 -4.23 -10.16 -17.66
C LEU A 28 -2.88 -9.57 -17.23
N ALA A 29 -1.96 -10.39 -16.72
CA ALA A 29 -0.63 -9.93 -16.29
C ALA A 29 0.17 -9.29 -17.44
N ARG A 30 -0.05 -9.73 -18.70
CA ARG A 30 0.55 -9.11 -19.89
C ARG A 30 -0.13 -7.80 -20.30
N ARG A 31 -1.46 -7.66 -20.10
CA ARG A 31 -2.22 -6.44 -20.37
C ARG A 31 -1.96 -5.34 -19.34
N LEU A 32 -1.64 -5.73 -18.11
CA LEU A 32 -1.29 -4.84 -16.99
C LEU A 32 0.19 -4.95 -16.62
N PRO A 33 1.15 -4.62 -17.51
CA PRO A 33 2.56 -4.90 -17.25
C PRO A 33 3.12 -4.06 -16.10
N GLU A 34 4.04 -4.65 -15.32
CA GLU A 34 4.92 -3.94 -14.39
C GLU A 34 6.36 -3.94 -14.95
N PRO A 35 6.82 -2.84 -15.59
CA PRO A 35 8.10 -2.80 -16.29
C PRO A 35 9.33 -3.06 -15.40
N ARG A 36 9.17 -3.00 -14.08
CA ARG A 36 10.26 -3.20 -13.11
C ARG A 36 10.45 -4.66 -12.72
N MET A 37 9.55 -5.57 -13.12
CA MET A 37 9.57 -6.98 -12.75
C MET A 37 9.51 -7.87 -13.99
N ALA A 38 10.09 -9.07 -13.89
CA ALA A 38 9.86 -10.10 -14.89
C ALA A 38 8.38 -10.54 -14.87
N LEU A 39 7.85 -10.98 -16.01
CA LEU A 39 6.43 -11.35 -16.13
C LEU A 39 5.99 -12.41 -15.11
N GLU A 40 6.82 -13.43 -14.88
CA GLU A 40 6.54 -14.51 -13.92
C GLU A 40 6.40 -13.96 -12.49
N GLN A 41 7.35 -13.13 -12.07
CA GLN A 41 7.31 -12.47 -10.76
C GLN A 41 6.11 -11.51 -10.66
N TRP A 42 5.84 -10.77 -11.73
CA TRP A 42 4.71 -9.83 -11.76
C TRP A 42 3.37 -10.56 -11.65
N ARG A 43 3.21 -11.70 -12.31
CA ARG A 43 2.00 -12.53 -12.22
C ARG A 43 1.70 -12.88 -10.76
N ASP A 44 2.71 -13.39 -10.05
CA ASP A 44 2.52 -13.83 -8.67
C ASP A 44 2.20 -12.64 -7.74
N VAL A 45 2.85 -11.49 -7.96
CA VAL A 45 2.55 -10.24 -7.24
C VAL A 45 1.12 -9.77 -7.53
N LEU A 46 0.74 -9.66 -8.80
CA LEU A 46 -0.60 -9.20 -9.19
C LEU A 46 -1.70 -10.09 -8.59
N HIS A 47 -1.49 -11.40 -8.59
CA HIS A 47 -2.43 -12.36 -8.00
C HIS A 47 -2.57 -12.16 -6.49
N SER A 48 -1.46 -12.02 -5.77
CA SER A 48 -1.45 -11.75 -4.32
C SER A 48 -2.16 -10.44 -3.96
N GLU A 49 -1.97 -9.38 -4.76
CA GLU A 49 -2.61 -8.09 -4.53
C GLU A 49 -4.12 -8.12 -4.77
N LEU A 50 -4.56 -8.83 -5.82
CA LEU A 50 -5.98 -9.01 -6.10
C LEU A 50 -6.66 -9.90 -5.06
N LEU A 51 -5.99 -10.95 -4.57
CA LEU A 51 -6.47 -11.75 -3.44
C LEU A 51 -6.61 -10.91 -2.17
N SER A 52 -5.63 -10.05 -1.90
CA SER A 52 -5.68 -9.13 -0.75
C SER A 52 -6.86 -8.15 -0.86
N LEU A 53 -7.08 -7.57 -2.04
CA LEU A 53 -8.23 -6.71 -2.33
C LEU A 53 -9.56 -7.47 -2.18
N PHE A 54 -9.61 -8.73 -2.61
CA PHE A 54 -10.80 -9.56 -2.48
C PHE A 54 -11.14 -9.86 -1.03
N ARG A 55 -10.15 -10.34 -0.26
CA ARG A 55 -10.28 -10.62 1.17
C ARG A 55 -10.78 -9.40 1.93
N TRP A 56 -10.25 -8.22 1.63
CA TRP A 56 -10.72 -6.96 2.19
C TRP A 56 -12.18 -6.67 1.91
N GLY A 57 -12.57 -6.78 0.65
CA GLY A 57 -13.92 -6.45 0.25
C GLY A 57 -14.92 -7.40 0.89
N LEU A 58 -14.57 -8.68 1.07
CA LEU A 58 -15.37 -9.63 1.86
C LEU A 58 -15.51 -9.20 3.32
N ILE A 59 -14.42 -8.78 3.98
CA ILE A 59 -14.46 -8.27 5.36
C ILE A 59 -15.40 -7.06 5.46
N ARG A 60 -15.26 -6.07 4.57
CA ARG A 60 -16.09 -4.85 4.56
C ARG A 60 -17.55 -5.13 4.20
N ALA A 61 -17.81 -6.05 3.28
CA ALA A 61 -19.16 -6.49 2.95
C ALA A 61 -19.82 -7.16 4.16
N LYS A 62 -19.09 -8.01 4.89
CA LYS A 62 -19.57 -8.64 6.12
C LYS A 62 -19.87 -7.62 7.22
N GLU A 63 -18.98 -6.63 7.42
CA GLU A 63 -19.20 -5.55 8.40
C GLU A 63 -20.43 -4.70 8.08
N ALA A 64 -20.69 -4.45 6.79
CA ALA A 64 -21.89 -3.72 6.34
C ALA A 64 -23.18 -4.48 6.65
N LEU A 65 -23.16 -5.82 6.58
CA LEU A 65 -24.32 -6.67 6.90
C LEU A 65 -24.57 -6.80 8.41
N GLY A 66 -23.53 -6.69 9.23
CA GLY A 66 -23.61 -6.95 10.67
C GLY A 66 -24.04 -5.76 11.54
N GLU A 67 -24.35 -4.60 10.97
CA GLU A 67 -24.57 -3.31 11.69
C GLU A 67 -23.43 -2.87 12.62
N GLN A 68 -22.33 -3.63 12.70
CA GLN A 68 -21.14 -3.35 13.51
C GLN A 68 -20.20 -2.34 12.84
N GLY A 69 -20.32 -2.15 11.52
CA GLY A 69 -19.57 -1.15 10.78
C GLY A 69 -20.30 0.19 10.76
N ALA A 70 -19.90 1.13 11.62
CA ALA A 70 -20.11 2.54 11.28
C ALA A 70 -19.19 2.83 10.08
N ALA A 71 -19.76 2.99 8.88
CA ALA A 71 -18.96 3.31 7.70
C ALA A 71 -18.07 4.52 8.02
N GLN A 72 -16.75 4.33 7.98
CA GLN A 72 -15.82 5.45 7.97
C GLN A 72 -16.28 6.39 6.86
N SER A 73 -16.62 7.62 7.21
CA SER A 73 -17.07 8.59 6.22
C SER A 73 -15.87 8.94 5.34
N TYR A 74 -15.63 8.23 4.25
CA TYR A 74 -14.54 8.54 3.31
C TYR A 74 -14.80 9.82 2.51
N GLY A 75 -15.98 10.43 2.68
CA GLY A 75 -16.46 11.54 1.89
C GLY A 75 -17.34 11.06 0.74
N GLU A 76 -17.63 11.97 -0.18
CA GLU A 76 -18.42 11.74 -1.39
C GLU A 76 -17.53 11.52 -2.62
N GLU A 77 -16.23 11.80 -2.52
CA GLU A 77 -15.25 11.59 -3.59
C GLU A 77 -13.83 11.38 -3.04
N VAL A 78 -13.00 10.73 -3.84
CA VAL A 78 -11.59 10.43 -3.53
C VAL A 78 -10.67 10.93 -4.64
N LEU A 79 -9.57 11.60 -4.26
CA LEU A 79 -8.48 11.98 -5.15
C LEU A 79 -7.21 11.20 -4.79
N CYS A 80 -6.82 10.25 -5.64
CA CYS A 80 -5.62 9.45 -5.49
C CYS A 80 -4.44 10.06 -6.25
N LEU A 81 -3.45 10.58 -5.53
CA LEU A 81 -2.20 11.10 -6.06
C LEU A 81 -1.16 9.96 -6.06
N LEU A 82 -0.94 9.35 -7.22
CA LEU A 82 -0.05 8.20 -7.36
C LEU A 82 1.37 8.60 -7.79
N PRO A 83 2.40 7.79 -7.50
CA PRO A 83 3.76 8.05 -7.97
C PRO A 83 3.86 7.84 -9.49
N TYR A 84 5.02 8.18 -10.06
CA TYR A 84 5.28 8.09 -11.51
C TYR A 84 5.55 6.67 -12.02
N TYR A 85 5.33 5.63 -11.21
CA TYR A 85 5.63 4.24 -11.51
C TYR A 85 4.59 3.33 -10.86
N GLY A 86 4.56 2.04 -11.25
CA GLY A 86 3.76 1.00 -10.58
C GLY A 86 2.27 1.27 -10.54
N PHE A 87 1.71 1.78 -11.65
CA PHE A 87 0.33 2.28 -11.69
C PHE A 87 -0.70 1.22 -11.31
N CYS A 88 -0.60 0.01 -11.86
CA CYS A 88 -1.52 -1.09 -11.52
C CYS A 88 -1.48 -1.39 -10.02
N LEU A 89 -0.28 -1.63 -9.49
CA LEU A 89 -0.06 -1.94 -8.08
C LEU A 89 -0.61 -0.84 -7.16
N HIS A 90 -0.27 0.42 -7.44
CA HIS A 90 -0.75 1.53 -6.62
C HIS A 90 -2.24 1.78 -6.78
N ALA A 91 -2.83 1.58 -7.96
CA ALA A 91 -4.27 1.68 -8.16
C ALA A 91 -5.03 0.60 -7.36
N ILE A 92 -4.60 -0.67 -7.41
CA ILE A 92 -5.17 -1.75 -6.58
C ILE A 92 -5.13 -1.38 -5.10
N ARG A 93 -4.03 -0.79 -4.64
CA ARG A 93 -3.78 -0.52 -3.21
C ARG A 93 -4.36 0.79 -2.69
N ARG A 94 -4.75 1.73 -3.56
CA ARG A 94 -5.05 3.13 -3.19
C ARG A 94 -6.31 3.69 -3.80
N ALA A 95 -6.81 3.11 -4.89
CA ALA A 95 -7.93 3.64 -5.65
C ALA A 95 -9.06 2.61 -5.78
N ALA A 96 -8.74 1.38 -6.19
CA ALA A 96 -9.70 0.29 -6.35
C ALA A 96 -10.60 0.04 -5.12
N PRO A 97 -10.11 0.09 -3.86
CA PRO A 97 -10.98 -0.11 -2.70
C PRO A 97 -12.14 0.88 -2.65
N PHE A 98 -11.89 2.15 -2.97
CA PHE A 98 -12.91 3.20 -2.98
C PHE A 98 -13.86 3.07 -4.17
N ALA A 99 -13.33 2.74 -5.34
CA ALA A 99 -14.14 2.51 -6.53
C ALA A 99 -15.08 1.31 -6.36
N MET A 100 -14.61 0.19 -5.78
CA MET A 100 -15.43 -0.98 -5.47
C MET A 100 -16.55 -0.67 -4.47
N MET A 101 -16.33 0.28 -3.56
CA MET A 101 -17.36 0.80 -2.65
C MET A 101 -18.38 1.73 -3.35
N GLY A 102 -18.18 2.05 -4.64
CA GLY A 102 -18.99 3.00 -5.38
C GLY A 102 -18.69 4.46 -5.04
N ILE A 103 -17.47 4.77 -4.59
CA ILE A 103 -17.05 6.16 -4.34
C ILE A 103 -16.33 6.69 -5.58
N PRO A 104 -16.78 7.81 -6.17
CA PRO A 104 -16.07 8.47 -7.28
C PRO A 104 -14.60 8.70 -6.94
N THR A 105 -13.72 8.06 -7.68
CA THR A 105 -12.28 8.02 -7.41
C THR A 105 -11.51 8.52 -8.62
N THR A 106 -10.90 9.69 -8.47
CA THR A 106 -10.04 10.29 -9.48
C THR A 106 -8.59 10.00 -9.17
N VAL A 107 -7.86 9.43 -10.13
CA VAL A 107 -6.42 9.22 -10.07
C VAL A 107 -5.70 10.34 -10.80
N SER A 108 -4.68 10.90 -10.15
CA SER A 108 -3.72 11.83 -10.74
C SER A 108 -2.32 11.24 -10.69
N VAL A 109 -1.62 11.34 -11.81
CA VAL A 109 -0.21 11.00 -11.97
C VAL A 109 0.55 12.20 -12.53
N ARG A 110 1.88 12.09 -12.65
CA ARG A 110 2.69 13.08 -13.35
C ARG A 110 2.26 13.16 -14.82
N ASP A 111 2.17 14.37 -15.38
CA ASP A 111 1.60 14.62 -16.72
C ASP A 111 2.25 13.79 -17.84
N ASP A 112 3.56 13.60 -17.81
CA ASP A 112 4.31 12.78 -18.78
C ASP A 112 4.05 11.27 -18.65
N ARG A 113 3.42 10.84 -17.56
CA ARG A 113 3.01 9.46 -17.31
C ARG A 113 1.53 9.22 -17.55
N TYR A 114 0.76 10.26 -17.86
CA TYR A 114 -0.67 10.13 -18.09
C TYR A 114 -1.02 9.04 -19.11
N PRO A 115 -0.42 8.97 -20.33
CA PRO A 115 -0.85 7.98 -21.34
C PRO A 115 -0.69 6.52 -20.88
N GLU A 116 0.40 6.24 -20.18
CA GLU A 116 0.70 4.91 -19.63
C GLU A 116 -0.27 4.59 -18.48
N ALA A 117 -0.39 5.50 -17.52
CA ALA A 117 -1.26 5.32 -16.35
C ALA A 117 -2.74 5.19 -16.74
N SER A 118 -3.23 6.00 -17.69
CA SER A 118 -4.62 5.96 -18.14
C SER A 118 -4.96 4.62 -18.76
N THR A 119 -4.04 4.04 -19.55
CA THR A 119 -4.24 2.73 -20.19
C THR A 119 -4.31 1.62 -19.14
N VAL A 120 -3.32 1.57 -18.24
CA VAL A 120 -3.25 0.53 -17.20
C VAL A 120 -4.41 0.62 -16.22
N ILE A 121 -4.80 1.82 -15.81
CA ILE A 121 -5.88 2.00 -14.83
C ILE A 121 -7.25 1.80 -15.46
N ALA A 122 -7.46 2.15 -16.74
CA ALA A 122 -8.69 1.84 -17.45
C ALA A 122 -8.89 0.33 -17.59
N GLU A 123 -7.84 -0.42 -17.97
CA GLU A 123 -7.88 -1.88 -18.03
C GLU A 123 -8.18 -2.50 -16.65
N LEU A 124 -7.54 -2.01 -15.58
CA LEU A 124 -7.85 -2.46 -14.23
C LEU A 124 -9.31 -2.16 -13.83
N ALA A 125 -9.80 -0.96 -14.15
CA ALA A 125 -11.18 -0.58 -13.85
C ALA A 125 -12.18 -1.44 -14.62
N ASP A 126 -11.85 -1.82 -15.86
CA ASP A 126 -12.67 -2.71 -16.68
C ASP A 126 -12.77 -4.12 -16.08
N VAL A 127 -11.61 -4.67 -15.74
CA VAL A 127 -11.48 -6.00 -15.15
C VAL A 127 -12.24 -6.11 -13.81
N LEU A 128 -12.27 -5.03 -13.03
CA LEU A 128 -12.98 -4.97 -11.75
C LEU A 128 -14.45 -4.56 -11.86
N GLY A 129 -14.92 -4.15 -13.05
CA GLY A 129 -16.29 -3.65 -13.25
C GLY A 129 -16.56 -2.31 -12.53
N VAL A 130 -15.59 -1.41 -12.50
CA VAL A 130 -15.65 -0.12 -11.78
C VAL A 130 -15.31 1.10 -12.65
N GLN A 131 -15.51 1.01 -13.96
CA GLN A 131 -15.16 2.05 -14.94
C GLN A 131 -15.86 3.40 -14.66
N ASP A 132 -17.08 3.34 -14.12
CA ASP A 132 -17.85 4.53 -13.74
C ASP A 132 -17.33 5.21 -12.45
N TRP A 133 -16.56 4.48 -11.64
CA TRP A 133 -16.10 4.93 -10.33
C TRP A 133 -14.59 5.21 -10.27
N LEU A 134 -13.80 4.70 -11.22
CA LEU A 134 -12.34 4.85 -11.24
C LEU A 134 -11.86 5.47 -12.55
N GLN A 135 -11.34 6.69 -12.48
CA GLN A 135 -10.89 7.42 -13.67
C GLN A 135 -9.52 8.06 -13.46
N VAL A 136 -8.74 8.20 -14.53
CA VAL A 136 -7.48 8.96 -14.54
C VAL A 136 -7.72 10.35 -15.13
N SER A 137 -7.34 11.39 -14.40
CA SER A 137 -7.49 12.76 -14.87
C SER A 137 -6.25 13.25 -15.62
N GLN A 138 -6.48 13.99 -16.71
CA GLN A 138 -5.45 14.74 -17.43
C GLN A 138 -5.07 16.06 -16.73
N ALA A 139 -5.86 16.51 -15.75
CA ALA A 139 -5.54 17.73 -15.03
C ALA A 139 -4.34 17.51 -14.10
N SER A 140 -3.50 18.54 -13.97
CA SER A 140 -2.34 18.47 -13.09
C SER A 140 -2.76 18.22 -11.64
N SER A 141 -1.94 17.49 -10.88
CA SER A 141 -2.24 17.18 -9.47
C SER A 141 -2.48 18.44 -8.63
N ALA A 142 -1.77 19.54 -8.94
CA ALA A 142 -1.96 20.82 -8.25
C ALA A 142 -3.36 21.41 -8.49
N ASN A 143 -3.84 21.38 -9.73
CA ASN A 143 -5.17 21.87 -10.09
C ASN A 143 -6.27 21.00 -9.45
N LEU A 144 -6.11 19.68 -9.49
CA LEU A 144 -7.06 18.75 -8.88
C LEU A 144 -7.17 18.96 -7.38
N VAL A 145 -6.04 19.07 -6.67
CA VAL A 145 -6.04 19.33 -5.22
C VAL A 145 -6.73 20.67 -4.90
N GLN A 146 -6.50 21.70 -5.71
CA GLN A 146 -7.18 22.99 -5.54
C GLN A 146 -8.69 22.87 -5.76
N GLN A 147 -9.14 22.13 -6.77
CA GLN A 147 -10.56 21.89 -7.03
C GLN A 147 -11.23 21.08 -5.91
N PHE A 148 -10.48 20.15 -5.31
CA PHE A 148 -10.92 19.31 -4.20
C PHE A 148 -11.04 20.07 -2.87
N GLN A 149 -10.42 21.26 -2.77
CA GLN A 149 -10.42 22.04 -1.54
C GLN A 149 -11.85 22.42 -1.12
N GLY A 150 -12.19 22.14 0.14
CA GLY A 150 -13.48 22.51 0.73
C GLY A 150 -14.63 21.56 0.37
N ARG A 151 -14.38 20.53 -0.44
CA ARG A 151 -15.34 19.48 -0.71
C ARG A 151 -15.33 18.42 0.38
N ASN A 152 -16.41 17.67 0.50
CA ASN A 152 -16.49 16.51 1.39
C ASN A 152 -15.78 15.32 0.73
N GLY A 153 -14.45 15.33 0.67
CA GLY A 153 -13.68 14.28 0.01
C GLY A 153 -12.40 13.91 0.74
N LEU A 154 -11.74 12.85 0.26
CA LEU A 154 -10.49 12.33 0.77
C LEU A 154 -9.39 12.38 -0.29
N ILE A 155 -8.23 12.93 0.07
CA ILE A 155 -7.03 12.86 -0.76
C ILE A 155 -6.18 11.67 -0.28
N VAL A 156 -5.76 10.83 -1.21
CA VAL A 156 -4.91 9.67 -0.95
C VAL A 156 -3.58 9.89 -1.66
N LEU A 157 -2.52 10.15 -0.91
CA LEU A 157 -1.19 10.38 -1.47
C LEU A 157 -0.33 9.11 -1.39
N THR A 158 0.35 8.76 -2.48
CA THR A 158 1.50 7.86 -2.44
C THR A 158 2.69 8.57 -3.07
N GLY A 159 3.73 8.84 -2.27
CA GLY A 159 4.86 9.64 -2.75
C GLY A 159 5.76 10.15 -1.64
N LYS A 160 6.46 11.26 -1.89
CA LYS A 160 7.45 11.81 -0.94
C LYS A 160 6.78 12.45 0.27
N GLN A 161 7.38 12.28 1.45
CA GLN A 161 7.01 12.98 2.69
C GLN A 161 7.00 14.51 2.53
N SER A 162 7.89 15.07 1.71
CA SER A 162 7.91 16.51 1.40
C SER A 162 6.69 16.97 0.61
N THR A 163 6.06 16.10 -0.19
CA THR A 163 4.79 16.40 -0.85
C THR A 163 3.65 16.38 0.15
N TYR A 164 3.60 15.39 1.05
CA TYR A 164 2.63 15.35 2.14
C TYR A 164 2.69 16.62 3.01
N THR A 165 3.89 16.99 3.45
CA THR A 165 4.12 18.19 4.28
C THR A 165 3.62 19.45 3.58
N ARG A 166 3.93 19.62 2.28
CA ARG A 166 3.44 20.77 1.50
C ARG A 166 1.92 20.79 1.37
N LEU A 167 1.29 19.63 1.13
CA LEU A 167 -0.17 19.53 1.05
C LEU A 167 -0.84 19.86 2.39
N ARG A 168 -0.32 19.30 3.49
CA ARG A 168 -0.80 19.57 4.85
C ARG A 168 -0.70 21.05 5.21
N ASN A 169 0.44 21.68 4.93
CA ASN A 169 0.66 23.09 5.24
C ASN A 169 -0.22 24.01 4.39
N ARG A 170 -0.44 23.66 3.10
CA ARG A 170 -1.23 24.49 2.19
C ARG A 170 -2.74 24.30 2.36
N TYR A 171 -3.17 23.09 2.74
CA TYR A 171 -4.58 22.70 2.86
C TYR A 171 -4.86 22.05 4.23
N PRO A 172 -4.77 22.81 5.34
CA PRO A 172 -4.87 22.25 6.69
C PRO A 172 -6.21 21.56 6.97
N ALA A 173 -7.30 22.07 6.38
CA ALA A 173 -8.65 21.50 6.53
C ALA A 173 -8.94 20.31 5.60
N ALA A 174 -8.09 20.04 4.61
CA ALA A 174 -8.29 18.88 3.72
C ALA A 174 -8.14 17.58 4.52
N ARG A 175 -8.84 16.53 4.11
CA ARG A 175 -8.62 15.17 4.61
C ARG A 175 -7.63 14.49 3.67
N ILE A 176 -6.49 14.06 4.18
CA ILE A 176 -5.39 13.49 3.41
C ILE A 176 -4.91 12.31 4.21
N ILE A 177 -4.86 11.16 3.55
CA ILE A 177 -4.07 10.02 3.99
C ILE A 177 -2.90 9.82 3.05
N ALA A 178 -1.76 9.34 3.56
CA ALA A 178 -0.53 9.30 2.78
C ALA A 178 0.32 8.07 3.07
N ALA A 179 0.91 7.50 2.02
CA ALA A 179 1.98 6.50 2.10
C ALA A 179 3.29 7.15 1.64
N THR A 180 4.16 7.48 2.60
CA THR A 180 5.34 8.33 2.40
C THR A 180 6.66 7.75 2.90
N GLY A 181 6.64 6.45 3.24
CA GLY A 181 7.85 5.72 3.62
C GLY A 181 8.96 5.81 2.57
N CYS A 182 10.21 5.71 3.02
CA CYS A 182 11.37 5.96 2.17
C CYS A 182 12.34 4.78 2.03
N CYS A 183 12.13 3.69 2.78
CA CYS A 183 13.01 2.52 2.74
C CYS A 183 12.32 1.23 3.18
N GLY A 184 12.92 0.09 2.85
CA GLY A 184 12.64 -1.19 3.50
C GLY A 184 13.59 -1.42 4.68
N VAL A 185 13.04 -1.85 5.80
CA VAL A 185 13.79 -2.21 7.01
C VAL A 185 13.69 -3.72 7.22
N VAL A 186 14.83 -4.36 7.51
CA VAL A 186 14.87 -5.72 8.07
C VAL A 186 15.04 -5.58 9.57
N LEU A 187 14.08 -6.02 10.36
CA LEU A 187 14.11 -6.03 11.82
C LEU A 187 14.24 -7.46 12.33
N SER A 188 15.28 -7.74 13.10
CA SER A 188 15.56 -9.09 13.61
C SER A 188 16.07 -9.05 15.05
N ILE A 189 15.90 -10.15 15.76
CA ILE A 189 16.56 -10.42 17.05
C ILE A 189 17.82 -11.28 16.89
N GLU A 190 18.03 -11.85 15.70
CA GLU A 190 19.16 -12.71 15.35
C GLU A 190 19.95 -12.12 14.19
N GLU A 191 21.26 -11.93 14.38
CA GLU A 191 22.12 -11.29 13.39
C GLU A 191 22.27 -12.10 12.11
N GLN A 192 22.43 -13.42 12.21
CA GLN A 192 22.60 -14.28 11.04
C GLN A 192 21.37 -14.24 10.13
N GLN A 193 20.16 -14.32 10.70
CA GLN A 193 18.91 -14.23 9.94
C GLN A 193 18.74 -12.86 9.28
N ALA A 194 19.09 -11.79 10.00
CA ALA A 194 19.02 -10.43 9.47
C ALA A 194 19.89 -10.27 8.22
N ARG A 195 21.12 -10.80 8.26
CA ARG A 195 22.07 -10.75 7.14
C ARG A 195 21.58 -11.54 5.93
N LEU A 196 21.00 -12.72 6.14
CA LEU A 196 20.44 -13.52 5.04
C LEU A 196 19.34 -12.78 4.28
N ILE A 197 18.41 -12.15 5.01
CA ILE A 197 17.34 -11.35 4.40
C ILE A 197 17.93 -10.12 3.71
N GLU A 198 18.88 -9.43 4.34
CA GLU A 198 19.57 -8.29 3.75
C GLU A 198 20.21 -8.64 2.39
N GLU A 199 20.96 -9.74 2.32
CA GLU A 199 21.60 -10.23 1.09
C GLU A 199 20.56 -10.53 0.01
N GLN A 200 19.49 -11.25 0.35
CA GLN A 200 18.40 -11.55 -0.57
C GLN A 200 17.74 -10.27 -1.11
N ARG A 201 17.47 -9.29 -0.25
CA ARG A 201 16.83 -8.02 -0.65
C ARG A 201 17.75 -7.17 -1.52
N LYS A 202 19.06 -7.17 -1.25
CA LYS A 202 20.06 -6.47 -2.07
C LYS A 202 20.24 -7.12 -3.44
N ALA A 203 20.03 -8.44 -3.56
CA ALA A 203 20.07 -9.14 -4.84
C ALA A 203 18.85 -8.83 -5.74
N HIS A 204 17.71 -8.46 -5.17
CA HIS A 204 16.44 -8.26 -5.89
C HIS A 204 15.94 -6.81 -5.82
N LEU A 205 16.85 -5.84 -6.02
CA LEU A 205 16.49 -4.43 -6.04
C LEU A 205 15.66 -4.08 -7.28
N LEU A 206 14.57 -3.35 -7.06
CA LEU A 206 13.79 -2.75 -8.15
C LEU A 206 14.40 -1.39 -8.54
N SER A 207 14.35 -1.03 -9.82
CA SER A 207 14.99 0.20 -10.35
C SER A 207 14.50 1.49 -9.68
N VAL A 208 13.27 1.51 -9.16
CA VAL A 208 12.71 2.58 -8.32
C VAL A 208 11.67 1.97 -7.38
N SER A 209 11.96 1.88 -6.09
CA SER A 209 10.99 1.44 -5.07
C SER A 209 11.38 1.91 -3.67
N CYS A 210 10.43 2.50 -2.95
CA CYS A 210 10.62 2.86 -1.54
C CYS A 210 10.60 1.64 -0.60
N SER A 211 10.29 0.45 -1.13
CA SER A 211 10.37 -0.80 -0.39
C SER A 211 11.75 -1.47 -0.53
N ASN A 212 12.63 -0.98 -1.40
CA ASN A 212 14.01 -1.49 -1.51
C ASN A 212 14.72 -1.42 -0.15
N HIS A 213 15.59 -2.39 0.12
CA HIS A 213 16.32 -2.45 1.38
C HIS A 213 17.12 -1.16 1.62
N GLY A 214 16.92 -0.55 2.78
CA GLY A 214 17.70 0.59 3.27
C GLY A 214 18.45 0.31 4.57
N TYR A 215 17.83 -0.44 5.49
CA TYR A 215 18.42 -0.69 6.81
C TYR A 215 18.17 -2.12 7.32
N THR A 216 19.16 -2.64 8.04
CA THR A 216 19.06 -3.84 8.89
C THR A 216 19.14 -3.39 10.35
N ILE A 217 18.17 -3.75 11.16
CA ILE A 217 18.09 -3.43 12.59
C ILE A 217 18.14 -4.73 13.38
N LEU A 218 19.12 -4.84 14.28
CA LEU A 218 19.17 -5.87 15.30
C LEU A 218 18.61 -5.29 16.60
N ALA A 219 17.60 -5.94 17.17
CA ALA A 219 16.93 -5.52 18.40
C ALA A 219 16.97 -6.63 19.47
N GLU A 220 16.78 -6.27 20.74
CA GLU A 220 16.67 -7.25 21.83
C GLU A 220 15.40 -8.12 21.73
N ALA A 221 14.32 -7.53 21.21
CA ALA A 221 13.03 -8.19 21.00
C ALA A 221 12.28 -7.51 19.84
N LEU A 222 11.30 -8.21 19.26
CA LEU A 222 10.35 -7.62 18.31
C LEU A 222 9.24 -6.88 19.06
N ALA A 223 9.60 -5.80 19.74
CA ALA A 223 8.67 -4.95 20.50
C ALA A 223 9.03 -3.47 20.34
N PRO A 224 8.05 -2.53 20.38
CA PRO A 224 8.31 -1.10 20.19
C PRO A 224 9.37 -0.53 21.13
N GLN A 225 9.32 -0.91 22.41
CA GLN A 225 10.23 -0.42 23.45
C GLN A 225 11.55 -1.20 23.56
N ALA A 226 11.75 -2.25 22.75
CA ALA A 226 12.97 -3.04 22.78
C ALA A 226 14.18 -2.18 22.38
N ALA A 227 15.35 -2.46 22.98
CA ALA A 227 16.55 -1.71 22.63
C ALA A 227 17.08 -2.15 21.25
N VAL A 228 17.51 -1.16 20.46
CA VAL A 228 18.25 -1.41 19.22
C VAL A 228 19.72 -1.68 19.56
N LEU A 229 20.16 -2.89 19.24
CA LEU A 229 21.51 -3.38 19.46
C LEU A 229 22.47 -2.92 18.37
N ALA A 230 22.03 -2.97 17.10
CA ALA A 230 22.82 -2.53 15.96
C ALA A 230 21.94 -2.05 14.79
N ILE A 231 22.51 -1.16 13.97
CA ILE A 231 21.94 -0.74 12.69
C ILE A 231 23.01 -0.94 11.62
N ASN A 232 22.70 -1.70 10.57
CA ASN A 232 23.62 -2.05 9.47
C ASN A 232 24.94 -2.65 9.99
N GLY A 233 24.87 -3.51 11.01
CA GLY A 233 26.03 -4.13 11.66
C GLY A 233 26.82 -3.21 12.60
N VAL A 234 26.48 -1.93 12.70
CA VAL A 234 27.12 -0.98 13.62
C VAL A 234 26.36 -0.95 14.95
N ARG A 235 27.05 -1.31 16.05
CA ARG A 235 26.44 -1.31 17.38
C ARG A 235 26.01 0.10 17.79
N SER A 236 24.80 0.23 18.34
CA SER A 236 24.29 1.52 18.78
C SER A 236 24.98 1.94 20.09
N ALA A 237 25.68 3.09 20.06
CA ALA A 237 26.29 3.67 21.27
C ALA A 237 25.25 4.30 22.20
N ALA A 238 24.13 4.78 21.63
CA ALA A 238 22.99 5.31 22.38
C ALA A 238 21.92 4.23 22.51
N ARG A 239 21.31 4.13 23.70
CA ARG A 239 20.09 3.33 23.90
C ARG A 239 18.95 4.03 23.17
N ARG A 240 18.57 3.48 22.01
CA ARG A 240 17.38 3.89 21.25
C ARG A 240 16.40 2.72 21.21
N SER A 241 15.12 3.01 21.30
CA SER A 241 14.09 1.98 21.12
C SER A 241 13.85 1.69 19.64
N VAL A 242 13.24 0.54 19.36
CA VAL A 242 12.81 0.19 18.00
C VAL A 242 11.83 1.23 17.46
N GLU A 243 10.86 1.66 18.27
CA GLU A 243 9.89 2.71 17.92
C GLU A 243 10.56 4.02 17.50
N GLU A 244 11.54 4.50 18.27
CA GLU A 244 12.28 5.72 17.94
C GLU A 244 13.02 5.61 16.60
N VAL A 245 13.67 4.47 16.36
CA VAL A 245 14.42 4.25 15.12
C VAL A 245 13.49 4.13 13.92
N LEU A 246 12.40 3.37 14.02
CA LEU A 246 11.43 3.27 12.93
C LEU A 246 10.71 4.60 12.66
N GLY A 247 10.41 5.37 13.70
CA GLY A 247 9.86 6.73 13.57
C GLY A 247 10.80 7.68 12.81
N GLN A 248 12.11 7.57 13.05
CA GLN A 248 13.13 8.37 12.35
C GLN A 248 13.35 7.91 10.91
N LEU A 249 13.43 6.60 10.68
CA LEU A 249 13.70 6.03 9.36
C LEU A 249 12.50 6.09 8.43
N HIS A 250 11.30 6.06 8.99
CA HIS A 250 10.04 6.08 8.27
C HIS A 250 9.97 5.04 7.13
N PRO A 251 10.02 3.74 7.45
CA PRO A 251 10.02 2.69 6.43
C PRO A 251 8.68 2.58 5.68
N SER A 252 8.77 2.19 4.41
CA SER A 252 7.62 1.74 3.61
C SER A 252 7.21 0.31 3.94
N VAL A 253 8.17 -0.49 4.43
CA VAL A 253 7.97 -1.89 4.80
C VAL A 253 8.95 -2.28 5.91
N VAL A 254 8.48 -3.06 6.87
CA VAL A 254 9.32 -3.67 7.91
C VAL A 254 9.20 -5.19 7.77
N LEU A 255 10.32 -5.83 7.44
CA LEU A 255 10.44 -7.27 7.27
C LEU A 255 11.06 -7.88 8.52
N ALA A 256 10.51 -8.99 8.99
CA ALA A 256 11.10 -9.80 10.05
C ALA A 256 11.42 -11.22 9.53
N PRO A 257 12.42 -11.92 10.09
CA PRO A 257 12.63 -13.32 9.79
C PRO A 257 11.38 -14.16 10.07
N PRO A 258 11.18 -15.26 9.32
CA PRO A 258 10.12 -16.19 9.60
C PRO A 258 10.31 -16.76 11.02
N SER A 259 9.24 -16.75 11.81
CA SER A 259 9.25 -17.20 13.20
C SER A 259 8.19 -18.28 13.39
N THR A 260 8.44 -19.22 14.31
CA THR A 260 7.43 -20.18 14.77
C THR A 260 6.37 -19.54 15.66
N SER A 261 6.64 -18.33 16.17
CA SER A 261 5.67 -17.50 16.88
C SER A 261 5.05 -16.48 15.93
N PRO A 262 3.75 -16.16 16.09
CA PRO A 262 3.12 -15.08 15.33
C PRO A 262 3.91 -13.78 15.49
N LEU A 263 4.19 -13.11 14.38
CA LEU A 263 4.72 -11.75 14.43
C LEU A 263 3.67 -10.82 15.03
N PRO A 264 4.08 -9.76 15.76
CA PRO A 264 3.14 -8.74 16.20
C PRO A 264 2.49 -8.07 14.97
N ASP A 265 1.18 -7.87 15.04
CA ASP A 265 0.40 -7.26 13.94
C ASP A 265 0.82 -5.80 13.67
N ASP A 266 1.23 -5.10 14.73
CA ASP A 266 1.73 -3.73 14.70
C ASP A 266 2.98 -3.58 15.57
N LEU A 267 3.95 -2.82 15.06
CA LEU A 267 5.14 -2.45 15.79
C LEU A 267 5.47 -0.99 15.49
N ALA A 268 5.20 -0.13 16.47
CA ALA A 268 5.37 1.32 16.35
C ALA A 268 4.54 1.96 15.22
N GLY A 269 3.32 1.46 14.99
CA GLY A 269 2.48 1.93 13.90
C GLY A 269 2.85 1.38 12.53
N TYR A 270 3.77 0.40 12.43
CA TYR A 270 4.11 -0.31 11.20
C TYR A 270 3.70 -1.79 11.28
N SER A 271 3.11 -2.31 10.21
CA SER A 271 2.88 -3.75 10.06
C SER A 271 4.19 -4.49 9.79
N LEU A 272 4.42 -5.57 10.55
CA LEU A 272 5.56 -6.46 10.36
C LEU A 272 5.20 -7.57 9.37
N LEU A 273 6.02 -7.76 8.34
CA LEU A 273 5.83 -8.82 7.36
C LEU A 273 6.87 -9.91 7.57
N ALA A 274 6.42 -11.17 7.63
CA ALA A 274 7.33 -12.30 7.62
C ALA A 274 8.01 -12.40 6.25
N CYS A 275 9.35 -12.49 6.25
CA CYS A 275 10.09 -12.77 5.03
C CYS A 275 10.02 -14.28 4.75
N GLU A 276 9.04 -14.72 3.97
CA GLU A 276 8.98 -16.11 3.51
C GLU A 276 10.07 -16.39 2.46
N ASN A 277 10.58 -17.64 2.43
CA ASN A 277 11.62 -18.05 1.50
C ASN A 277 11.10 -18.00 0.05
N ALA A 278 11.94 -17.46 -0.83
CA ALA A 278 11.75 -17.24 -2.27
C ALA A 278 10.99 -15.97 -2.65
N GLY A 279 11.72 -14.88 -2.95
CA GLY A 279 11.43 -13.86 -3.98
C GLY A 279 10.16 -12.98 -3.87
N SER A 280 9.08 -13.52 -3.32
CA SER A 280 7.86 -12.87 -2.92
C SER A 280 7.88 -12.78 -1.40
N ALA A 281 8.61 -11.80 -0.87
CA ALA A 281 8.24 -11.30 0.45
C ALA A 281 6.74 -11.00 0.35
N SER A 282 5.91 -11.73 1.11
CA SER A 282 4.47 -11.54 1.12
C SER A 282 4.23 -10.03 1.21
N PHE A 283 3.66 -9.47 0.15
CA PHE A 283 3.29 -8.07 0.09
C PHE A 283 1.92 -7.86 0.74
N ASP A 284 1.52 -8.77 1.66
CA ASP A 284 0.33 -8.68 2.50
C ASP A 284 0.47 -7.48 3.44
N GLY A 285 0.32 -6.29 2.89
CA GLY A 285 0.36 -5.03 3.59
C GLY A 285 1.58 -4.18 3.25
N PHE A 286 1.35 -2.90 3.00
CA PHE A 286 2.38 -1.89 3.22
C PHE A 286 2.36 -1.53 4.70
N GLY A 287 3.47 -1.14 5.31
CA GLY A 287 3.38 -0.60 6.66
C GLY A 287 2.36 0.55 6.72
N ARG A 288 1.50 0.58 7.75
CA ARG A 288 0.74 1.78 8.10
C ARG A 288 1.73 2.95 8.19
N ASP A 289 1.45 4.04 7.49
CA ASP A 289 2.26 5.25 7.59
C ASP A 289 1.84 5.99 8.87
N PRO A 290 2.69 6.14 9.89
CA PRO A 290 2.30 6.81 11.14
C PRO A 290 2.11 8.33 11.00
N LEU A 291 2.60 8.96 9.92
CA LEU A 291 2.46 10.40 9.66
C LEU A 291 1.21 10.73 8.84
N GLY A 292 0.86 9.85 7.90
CA GLY A 292 -0.24 10.02 6.95
C GLY A 292 -1.44 9.10 7.18
N GLY A 293 -1.32 8.05 8.00
CA GLY A 293 -2.29 6.96 8.05
C GLY A 293 -2.24 6.06 6.80
N TRP A 294 -2.83 4.85 6.87
CA TRP A 294 -2.86 3.94 5.72
C TRP A 294 -4.18 4.03 4.93
N PRO A 295 -4.13 4.19 3.59
CA PRO A 295 -5.24 3.98 2.66
C PRO A 295 -5.80 2.55 2.49
N GLY A 296 -5.35 1.57 3.25
CA GLY A 296 -5.70 0.16 3.02
C GLY A 296 -5.55 -0.62 4.31
N ASP A 297 -6.31 -0.22 5.33
CA ASP A 297 -6.44 -1.02 6.53
C ASP A 297 -7.22 -2.30 6.20
N TYR A 298 -6.43 -3.29 5.77
CA TYR A 298 -6.82 -4.66 5.48
C TYR A 298 -6.97 -5.49 6.76
N ARG A 299 -6.73 -4.88 7.93
CA ARG A 299 -6.87 -5.49 9.25
C ARG A 299 -7.46 -4.48 10.23
N VAL A 300 -8.79 -4.46 10.31
CA VAL A 300 -9.42 -4.21 11.61
C VAL A 300 -8.88 -5.23 12.60
#